data_AF-A0A1L7GN60-F1
#
_entry.id   AF-A0A1L7GN60-F1
#
_cell.length_a   1.000
_cell.length_b   1.000
_cell.length_c   1.000
_cell.angle_alpha   90.00
_cell.angle_beta   90.00
_cell.angle_gamma   90.00
#
_symmetry.space_group_name_H-M   'P 1'
#
loop_
_entity.id
_entity.type
_entity.pdbx_description
1 polymer ?
#
loop_
_entity_poly.entity_id
_entity_poly.type
_entity_poly.pdbx_seq_one_letter_code
_entity_poly.pdbx_strand_id
1 'polypeptide(L)' 'MGKDQHETGPQGRIFCPTCKRPVDTVIKRRHKTLGVFVPVWEPGPCRNPDCSDYADYPIRTRPHHNH' A
#
# COMPACT_ATOMS: atom_id res chain seq x y z
N MET A 1 -7.75 -28.74 -11.55
CA MET A 1 -7.21 -27.85 -10.49
C MET A 1 -7.06 -26.45 -11.05
N GLY A 2 -8.11 -25.64 -10.96
CA GLY A 2 -8.05 -24.21 -11.30
C GLY A 2 -7.27 -23.49 -10.21
N LYS A 3 -6.29 -22.67 -10.59
CA LYS A 3 -5.59 -21.80 -9.66
C LYS A 3 -6.48 -20.59 -9.48
N ASP A 4 -7.44 -20.67 -8.57
CA ASP A 4 -8.24 -19.52 -8.17
C ASP A 4 -7.34 -18.62 -7.30
N GLN A 5 -6.38 -17.97 -7.96
CA GLN A 5 -5.64 -16.86 -7.39
C GLN A 5 -6.68 -15.76 -7.22
N HIS A 6 -7.39 -15.77 -6.10
CA HIS A 6 -8.19 -14.64 -5.69
C HIS A 6 -7.21 -13.47 -5.51
N GLU A 7 -7.15 -12.62 -6.52
CA GLU A 7 -6.43 -11.36 -6.50
C GLU A 7 -7.16 -10.45 -5.51
N THR A 8 -6.88 -10.60 -4.21
CA THR A 8 -7.41 -9.74 -3.14
C THR A 8 -6.75 -8.35 -3.15
N GLY A 9 -6.22 -7.92 -4.30
CA GLY A 9 -5.65 -6.61 -4.53
C GLY A 9 -6.73 -5.62 -4.99
N PRO A 10 -6.46 -4.31 -4.93
CA PRO A 10 -7.34 -3.32 -5.52
C PRO A 10 -7.50 -3.59 -7.03
N GLN A 11 -8.74 -3.63 -7.49
CA GLN A 11 -9.14 -3.99 -8.86
C GLN A 11 -8.68 -2.97 -9.93
N GLY A 12 -7.95 -1.91 -9.55
CA GLY A 12 -7.62 -0.79 -10.43
C GLY A 12 -6.29 -0.11 -10.05
N ARG A 13 -5.59 0.39 -11.07
CA ARG A 13 -4.39 1.23 -10.89
C ARG A 13 -4.79 2.55 -10.25
N ILE A 14 -4.18 2.86 -9.12
CA ILE A 14 -4.35 4.12 -8.41
C ILE A 14 -3.30 5.12 -8.92
N PHE A 15 -3.69 6.38 -9.08
CA PHE A 15 -2.81 7.45 -9.54
C PHE A 15 -2.71 8.55 -8.48
N CYS A 16 -1.52 9.15 -8.36
CA CYS A 16 -1.32 10.33 -7.54
C CYS A 16 -2.23 11.47 -8.05
N PRO A 17 -2.99 12.16 -7.17
CA PRO A 17 -3.89 13.24 -7.60
C PRO A 17 -3.14 14.42 -8.24
N THR A 18 -1.87 14.64 -7.86
CA THR A 18 -1.03 15.76 -8.30
C THR A 18 -0.31 15.47 -9.62
N CYS A 19 0.59 14.49 -9.64
CA CYS A 19 1.42 14.21 -10.82
C CYS A 19 0.82 13.17 -11.79
N LYS A 20 -0.35 12.61 -11.45
CA LYS A 20 -1.05 11.56 -12.24
C LYS A 20 -0.22 10.32 -12.56
N ARG A 21 0.89 10.10 -11.84
CA ARG A 21 1.70 8.89 -11.97
C ARG A 21 1.06 7.72 -11.21
N PRO A 22 1.23 6.49 -11.69
CA PRO A 22 0.77 5.31 -10.96
C PRO A 22 1.47 5.25 -9.61
N VAL A 23 0.72 4.98 -8.55
CA VAL A 23 1.25 4.76 -7.21
C VAL A 23 1.00 3.32 -6.81
N ASP A 24 1.89 2.78 -5.99
CA ASP A 24 1.68 1.49 -5.34
C ASP A 24 0.45 1.55 -4.45
N THR A 25 -0.21 0.42 -4.22
CA THR A 25 -1.26 0.32 -3.22
C THR A 25 -0.74 -0.40 -1.99
N VAL A 26 -0.97 0.19 -0.82
CA VAL A 26 -0.44 -0.32 0.45
C VAL A 26 -1.58 -0.74 1.37
N ILE A 27 -1.34 -1.73 2.21
CA ILE A 27 -2.28 -2.08 3.28
C ILE A 27 -2.16 -1.03 4.37
N LYS A 28 -3.15 -0.14 4.50
CA LYS A 28 -3.17 0.88 5.55
C LYS A 28 -3.47 0.24 6.91
N ARG A 29 -4.44 -0.66 6.93
CA ARG A 29 -4.92 -1.34 8.13
C ARG A 29 -5.56 -2.67 7.78
N ARG A 30 -5.74 -3.51 8.79
CA ARG A 30 -6.56 -4.72 8.69
C ARG A 30 -7.73 -4.58 9.65
N HIS A 31 -8.91 -4.97 9.18
CA HIS A 31 -10.10 -5.07 10.01
C HIS A 31 -10.36 -6.52 10.35
N LYS A 32 -10.70 -6.79 11.60
CA LYS A 32 -11.12 -8.13 12.01
C LYS A 32 -12.63 -8.20 11.92
N THR A 33 -13.13 -9.01 11.00
CA THR A 33 -14.55 -9.20 10.74
C THR A 33 -14.84 -10.70 10.76
N LEU A 34 -15.76 -11.13 11.63
CA LEU A 34 -16.15 -12.54 11.77
C LEU A 34 -14.96 -13.52 11.93
N GLY A 35 -13.94 -13.11 12.69
CA GLY A 35 -12.74 -13.93 12.92
C GLY A 35 -11.67 -13.87 11.82
N VAL A 36 -11.93 -13.24 10.68
CA VAL A 36 -11.00 -13.10 9.55
C VAL A 36 -10.41 -11.68 9.52
N PHE A 37 -9.13 -11.56 9.14
CA PHE A 37 -8.47 -10.27 8.94
C PHE A 37 -8.58 -9.82 7.49
N VAL A 38 -9.42 -8.82 7.24
CA VAL A 38 -9.63 -8.22 5.93
C VAL A 38 -8.64 -7.06 5.72
N PRO A 39 -7.82 -7.08 4.65
CA PRO A 39 -6.93 -5.95 4.35
C PRO A 39 -7.72 -4.77 3.79
N VAL A 40 -7.40 -3.57 4.28
CA VAL A 40 -7.88 -2.31 3.71
C VAL A 40 -6.73 -1.70 2.93
N TRP A 41 -6.93 -1.58 1.62
CA TRP A 41 -5.96 -1.01 0.68
C TRP A 41 -6.18 0.48 0.50
N GLU A 42 -5.09 1.23 0.39
CA GLU A 42 -5.11 2.65 0.07
C GLU A 42 -3.99 3.01 -0.93
N PRO A 43 -4.11 4.17 -1.60
CA PRO A 43 -2.99 4.75 -2.33
C PRO A 43 -1.75 4.82 -1.45
N GLY A 44 -0.65 4.26 -1.92
CA GLY A 44 0.66 4.46 -1.33
C GLY A 44 1.19 5.86 -1.61
N PRO A 45 2.31 6.23 -0.97
CA PRO A 45 2.95 7.52 -1.17
C PRO A 45 3.39 7.75 -2.61
N CYS A 46 3.36 9.01 -3.04
CA CYS A 46 4.00 9.39 -4.28
C CYS A 46 5.53 9.24 -4.16
N ARG A 47 6.12 8.46 -5.06
CA ARG A 47 7.58 8.23 -5.14
C ARG A 47 8.28 9.13 -6.15
N ASN A 48 7.57 10.08 -6.75
CA ASN A 48 8.16 11.02 -7.71
C ASN A 48 8.78 12.20 -6.95
N PRO A 49 10.12 12.35 -6.92
CA PRO A 49 10.78 13.41 -6.15
C PRO A 49 10.46 14.82 -6.67
N ASP A 50 10.03 14.93 -7.92
CA ASP A 50 9.60 16.18 -8.55
C ASP A 50 8.13 16.54 -8.22
N CYS A 51 7.41 15.67 -7.50
CA CYS A 51 6.03 15.92 -7.11
C CYS A 51 5.96 16.73 -5.82
N SER A 52 5.10 17.76 -5.77
CA SER A 52 4.82 18.50 -4.53
C SER A 52 4.21 17.62 -3.42
N ASP A 53 3.65 16.46 -3.78
CA ASP A 53 3.07 15.47 -2.87
C ASP A 53 4.05 14.30 -2.60
N TYR A 54 5.35 14.48 -2.92
CA TYR A 54 6.37 13.50 -2.61
C TYR A 54 6.42 13.25 -1.11
N ALA A 55 6.00 12.06 -0.70
CA ALA A 55 6.09 11.63 0.68
C ALA A 55 7.36 10.78 0.81
N ASP A 56 8.39 11.39 1.39
CA ASP A 56 9.54 10.65 1.91
C ASP A 56 9.04 9.77 3.06
N TYR A 57 8.59 8.56 2.74
CA TYR A 57 8.22 7.62 3.78
C TYR A 57 9.51 7.19 4.46
N PRO A 58 9.70 7.48 5.77
CA PRO A 58 10.76 6.81 6.49
C PRO A 58 10.41 5.33 6.41
N ILE A 59 11.28 4.56 5.76
CA ILE A 59 11.29 3.11 5.92
C ILE A 59 11.28 2.93 7.43
N ARG A 60 10.22 2.33 7.98
CA ARG A 60 10.19 1.99 9.40
C ARG A 60 11.38 1.06 9.61
N THR A 61 12.52 1.65 10.01
CA THR A 61 13.69 0.92 10.41
C THR A 61 13.19 0.03 11.53
N ARG A 62 13.18 -1.28 11.27
CA ARG A 62 12.94 -2.26 12.33
C ARG A 62 13.87 -1.84 13.48
N PRO A 63 13.38 -1.68 14.71
CA PRO A 63 14.28 -1.37 15.82
C PRO A 63 15.35 -2.45 15.83
N HIS A 64 16.59 -2.07 15.53
CA HIS A 64 17.73 -2.98 15.57
C HIS A 64 17.97 -3.27 17.05
N HIS A 65 17.39 -4.36 17.55
CA HIS A 65 17.64 -4.85 18.89
C HIS A 65 19.10 -5.32 18.92
N ASN A 66 20.00 -4.49 19.46
CA ASN A 66 21.38 -4.89 19.69
C ASN A 66 21.41 -5.78 20.93
N HIS A 67 21.84 -7.04 20.76
CA HIS A 67 22.00 -8.02 21.84
C HIS A 67 23.41 -7.93 22.43
#